data_AF-A0A5E4YDI1-F1
#
_entry.id   AF-A0A5E4YDI1-F1
#
_cell.length_a   1.000
_cell.length_b   1.000
_cell.length_c   1.000
_cell.angle_alpha   90.00
_cell.angle_beta   90.00
_cell.angle_gamma   90.00
#
_symmetry.space_group_name_H-M   'P 1'
#
loop_
_entity.id
_entity.type
_entity.pdbx_description
1 polymer ?
#
loop_
_entity_poly.entity_id
_entity_poly.type
_entity_poly.pdbx_seq_one_letter_code
_entity_poly.pdbx_strand_id
1 'polypeptide(L)'
;MSARLANLWMPALQATIGIIREASSREDAAERIVLNLAQAQQASREAGYRDEQIDDACFAVVAWLDEYAATSQWSGRAAWRTAPLQRRYFDTAQAGETFFSRLEALPTQAREVREVYALVLLMGFQGKFAAHSRAALLDYRDAVLASLFEGTPPMPGIDEPLFGLGRYTQVATRVGVPHRITFAMMLVVLGPVIALLALALGYDGWLRQMAGAVLAEF
;
A
#
# COMPACT_ATOMS: atom_id res chain seq x y z
N MET A 1 7.75 -8.80 -27.95
CA MET A 1 7.53 -9.12 -26.53
C MET A 1 7.29 -7.80 -25.82
N SER A 2 6.14 -7.59 -25.17
CA SER A 2 5.93 -6.36 -24.39
C SER A 2 6.90 -6.34 -23.21
N ALA A 3 7.44 -5.17 -22.88
CA ALA A 3 8.35 -5.01 -21.75
C ALA A 3 7.57 -5.23 -20.44
N ARG A 4 8.11 -6.07 -19.54
CA ARG A 4 7.48 -6.34 -18.23
C ARG A 4 7.36 -5.06 -17.42
N LEU A 5 6.26 -4.86 -16.72
CA LEU A 5 5.99 -3.62 -15.98
C LEU A 5 7.11 -3.35 -14.95
N ALA A 6 7.55 -4.37 -14.22
CA ALA A 6 8.66 -4.25 -13.26
C ALA A 6 9.96 -3.71 -13.88
N ASN A 7 10.27 -4.07 -15.14
CA ASN A 7 11.46 -3.57 -15.81
C ASN A 7 11.37 -2.07 -16.16
N LEU A 8 10.15 -1.57 -16.40
CA LEU A 8 9.90 -0.16 -16.69
C LEU A 8 10.02 0.72 -15.44
N TRP A 9 9.74 0.16 -14.26
CA TRP A 9 9.85 0.85 -12.98
C TRP A 9 11.21 0.71 -12.30
N MET A 10 12.04 -0.27 -12.71
CA MET A 10 13.38 -0.49 -12.14
C MET A 10 14.30 0.74 -12.21
N PRO A 11 14.37 1.51 -13.32
CA PRO A 11 15.19 2.71 -13.37
C PRO A 11 14.79 3.75 -12.32
N ALA A 12 13.48 3.94 -12.06
CA ALA A 12 13.00 4.86 -11.05
C ALA A 12 13.41 4.44 -9.63
N LEU A 13 13.32 3.13 -9.33
CA LEU A 13 13.78 2.57 -8.05
C LEU A 13 15.29 2.77 -7.85
N GLN A 14 16.09 2.45 -8.87
CA GLN A 14 17.55 2.60 -8.81
C GLN A 14 17.99 4.07 -8.70
N ALA A 15 17.39 4.95 -9.52
CA ALA A 15 17.70 6.37 -9.52
C ALA A 15 17.40 7.02 -8.16
N THR A 16 16.31 6.60 -7.50
CA THR A 16 15.93 7.11 -6.17
C THR A 16 17.06 6.97 -5.15
N ILE A 17 17.76 5.84 -5.14
CA ILE A 17 18.89 5.61 -4.21
C ILE A 17 20.01 6.63 -4.44
N GLY A 18 20.38 6.87 -5.71
CA GLY A 18 21.39 7.85 -6.07
C GLY A 18 20.95 9.28 -5.73
N ILE A 19 19.71 9.64 -6.09
CA ILE A 19 19.13 10.95 -5.84
C ILE A 19 19.15 11.29 -4.36
N ILE A 20 18.65 10.41 -3.49
CA ILE A 20 18.59 10.67 -2.05
C ILE A 20 19.99 10.82 -1.43
N ARG A 21 20.99 10.11 -1.96
CA ARG A 21 22.38 10.21 -1.47
C ARG A 21 23.07 11.51 -1.89
N GLU A 22 22.74 12.03 -3.06
CA GLU A 22 23.38 13.21 -3.65
C GLU A 22 22.62 14.50 -3.40
N ALA A 23 21.33 14.42 -3.10
CA ALA A 23 20.46 15.57 -3.01
C ALA A 23 20.89 16.53 -1.90
N SER A 24 20.92 17.81 -2.26
CA SER A 24 21.27 18.89 -1.34
C SER A 24 20.12 19.29 -0.42
N SER A 25 18.89 19.12 -0.89
CA SER A 25 17.65 19.47 -0.18
C SER A 25 16.50 18.51 -0.52
N ARG A 26 15.39 18.63 0.22
CA ARG A 26 14.17 17.86 -0.07
C ARG A 26 13.59 18.23 -1.43
N GLU A 27 13.64 19.50 -1.80
CA GLU A 27 13.10 20.03 -3.05
C GLU A 27 13.85 19.47 -4.26
N ASP A 28 15.18 19.48 -4.22
CA ASP A 28 16.07 18.89 -5.23
C ASP A 28 15.79 17.40 -5.42
N ALA A 29 15.73 16.63 -4.32
CA ALA A 29 15.37 15.22 -4.37
C ALA A 29 13.97 15.00 -4.97
N ALA A 30 12.97 15.75 -4.50
CA ALA A 30 11.59 15.58 -4.92
C ALA A 30 11.39 15.89 -6.41
N GLU A 31 12.03 16.95 -6.92
CA GLU A 31 11.98 17.29 -8.34
C GLU A 31 12.57 16.17 -9.21
N ARG A 32 13.78 15.72 -8.89
CA ARG A 32 14.45 14.63 -9.62
C ARG A 32 13.65 13.33 -9.57
N ILE A 33 13.09 13.00 -8.41
CA ILE A 33 12.26 11.80 -8.22
C ILE A 33 10.97 11.90 -9.03
N VAL A 34 10.25 13.02 -8.97
CA VAL A 34 9.00 13.22 -9.71
C VAL A 34 9.22 13.07 -11.21
N LEU A 35 10.33 13.58 -11.74
CA LEU A 35 10.71 13.39 -13.14
C LEU A 35 10.91 11.89 -13.48
N ASN A 36 11.61 11.13 -12.62
CA ASN A 36 11.81 9.69 -12.83
C ASN A 36 10.50 8.90 -12.75
N LEU A 37 9.60 9.24 -11.82
CA LEU A 37 8.28 8.62 -11.73
C LEU A 37 7.46 8.90 -12.99
N ALA A 38 7.47 10.15 -13.47
CA ALA A 38 6.77 10.53 -14.70
C ALA A 38 7.29 9.77 -15.93
N GLN A 39 8.61 9.57 -16.02
CA GLN A 39 9.23 8.76 -17.09
C GLN A 39 8.79 7.30 -17.02
N ALA A 40 8.77 6.69 -15.83
CA ALA A 40 8.32 5.31 -15.66
C ALA A 40 6.83 5.13 -16.02
N GLN A 41 5.98 6.09 -15.63
CA GLN A 41 4.56 6.10 -16.01
C GLN A 41 4.40 6.23 -17.52
N GLN A 42 5.15 7.13 -18.16
CA GLN A 42 5.10 7.34 -19.60
C GLN A 42 5.56 6.10 -20.38
N ALA A 43 6.68 5.50 -19.98
CA ALA A 43 7.17 4.25 -20.57
C ALA A 43 6.15 3.11 -20.41
N SER A 44 5.43 3.07 -19.28
CA SER A 44 4.36 2.08 -19.05
C SER A 44 3.16 2.31 -19.97
N ARG A 45 2.74 3.56 -20.20
CA ARG A 45 1.69 3.90 -21.17
C ARG A 45 2.09 3.51 -22.59
N GLU A 46 3.32 3.82 -23.00
CA GLU A 46 3.87 3.48 -24.32
C GLU A 46 3.98 1.96 -24.53
N ALA A 47 4.22 1.20 -23.47
CA ALA A 47 4.19 -0.26 -23.49
C ALA A 47 2.77 -0.88 -23.48
N GLY A 48 1.72 -0.04 -23.42
CA GLY A 48 0.32 -0.46 -23.50
C GLY A 48 -0.30 -0.91 -22.18
N TYR A 49 0.29 -0.57 -21.04
CA TYR A 49 -0.31 -0.84 -19.74
C TYR A 49 -1.48 0.12 -19.48
N ARG A 50 -2.55 -0.40 -18.85
CA ARG A 50 -3.71 0.40 -18.45
C ARG A 50 -3.34 1.32 -17.29
N ASP A 51 -4.00 2.48 -17.21
CA ASP A 51 -3.74 3.47 -16.18
C ASP A 51 -3.90 2.90 -14.77
N GLU A 52 -4.85 1.98 -14.52
CA GLU A 52 -4.98 1.37 -13.19
C GLU A 52 -3.74 0.55 -12.79
N GLN A 53 -3.12 -0.14 -13.75
CA GLN A 53 -1.89 -0.92 -13.49
C GLN A 53 -0.69 -0.01 -13.24
N ILE A 54 -0.65 1.13 -13.95
CA ILE A 54 0.38 2.14 -13.80
C ILE A 54 0.26 2.81 -12.43
N ASP A 55 -0.96 3.14 -12.01
CA ASP A 55 -1.25 3.76 -10.72
C ASP A 55 -0.94 2.81 -9.55
N ASP A 56 -1.28 1.54 -9.65
CA ASP A 56 -0.95 0.56 -8.61
C ASP A 56 0.55 0.30 -8.51
N ALA A 57 1.27 0.26 -9.64
CA ALA A 57 2.74 0.19 -9.65
C ALA A 57 3.35 1.46 -9.06
N CYS A 58 2.84 2.64 -9.42
CA CYS A 58 3.29 3.92 -8.91
C CYS A 58 3.10 4.00 -7.39
N PHE A 59 1.97 3.51 -6.88
CA PHE A 59 1.70 3.44 -5.44
C PHE A 59 2.76 2.65 -4.70
N ALA A 60 3.09 1.46 -5.17
CA ALA A 60 4.12 0.61 -4.58
C ALA A 60 5.48 1.31 -4.51
N VAL A 61 5.89 1.94 -5.63
CA VAL A 61 7.18 2.63 -5.72
C VAL A 61 7.22 3.87 -4.82
N VAL A 62 6.16 4.68 -4.80
CA VAL A 62 6.08 5.87 -3.93
C VAL A 62 6.10 5.49 -2.45
N ALA A 63 5.38 4.44 -2.06
CA ALA A 63 5.37 3.96 -0.68
C ALA A 63 6.78 3.59 -0.20
N TRP A 64 7.54 2.83 -1.00
CA TRP A 64 8.91 2.48 -0.68
C TRP A 64 9.85 3.69 -0.70
N LEU A 65 9.69 4.56 -1.69
CA LEU A 65 10.51 5.74 -1.82
C LEU A 65 10.40 6.66 -0.61
N ASP A 66 9.17 6.89 -0.12
CA ASP A 66 8.95 7.70 1.07
C ASP A 66 9.56 7.07 2.33
N GLU A 67 9.44 5.75 2.48
CA GLU A 67 10.09 5.03 3.58
C GLU A 67 11.62 5.13 3.48
N TYR A 68 12.17 4.92 2.29
CA TYR A 68 13.61 5.00 2.02
C TYR A 68 14.14 6.41 2.31
N ALA A 69 13.48 7.46 1.81
CA ALA A 69 13.87 8.84 2.04
C ALA A 69 13.73 9.25 3.52
N ALA A 70 12.72 8.75 4.23
CA ALA A 70 12.51 9.03 5.65
C ALA A 70 13.47 8.28 6.58
N THR A 71 14.06 7.17 6.13
CA THR A 71 14.98 6.34 6.92
C THR A 71 16.46 6.59 6.61
N SER A 72 16.78 6.98 5.37
CA SER A 72 18.15 7.29 4.93
C SER A 72 18.78 8.49 5.64
N GLN A 73 20.11 8.52 5.67
CA GLN A 73 20.89 9.65 6.22
C GLN A 73 21.24 10.64 5.10
N TRP A 74 20.59 11.80 5.09
CA TRP A 74 20.80 12.88 4.11
C TRP A 74 20.19 14.20 4.63
N SER A 75 20.57 15.33 4.04
CA SER A 75 20.20 16.68 4.52
C SER A 75 18.69 16.94 4.46
N GLY A 76 17.99 16.45 3.43
CA GLY A 76 16.56 16.67 3.23
C GLY A 76 15.62 15.77 4.05
N ARG A 77 16.16 14.82 4.83
CA ARG A 77 15.36 13.80 5.55
C ARG A 77 14.25 14.39 6.43
N ALA A 78 14.56 15.42 7.21
CA ALA A 78 13.60 16.02 8.14
C ALA A 78 12.45 16.70 7.39
N ALA A 79 12.76 17.48 6.35
CA ALA A 79 11.79 18.10 5.47
C ALA A 79 10.99 17.06 4.66
N TRP A 80 11.59 15.91 4.32
CA TRP A 80 10.87 14.84 3.64
C TRP A 80 9.74 14.27 4.49
N ARG A 81 9.98 14.07 5.80
CA ARG A 81 8.96 13.55 6.73
C ARG A 81 7.77 14.49 6.89
N THR A 82 7.97 15.80 6.75
CA THR A 82 6.87 16.78 6.85
C THR A 82 6.04 16.82 5.56
N ALA A 83 6.65 16.56 4.40
CA ALA A 83 6.00 16.58 3.10
C ALA A 83 6.41 15.39 2.20
N PRO A 84 5.99 14.15 2.55
CA PRO A 84 6.27 12.95 1.75
C PRO A 84 5.44 12.93 0.46
N LEU A 85 5.86 12.18 -0.54
CA LEU A 85 5.20 12.16 -1.86
C LEU A 85 3.86 11.41 -1.84
N GLN A 86 3.65 10.45 -0.95
CA GLN A 86 2.39 9.72 -0.77
C GLN A 86 1.19 10.66 -0.55
N ARG A 87 1.39 11.80 0.13
CA ARG A 87 0.33 12.81 0.30
C ARG A 87 0.01 13.52 -1.00
N ARG A 88 1.05 13.86 -1.78
CA ARG A 88 0.88 14.56 -3.07
C ARG A 88 0.24 13.65 -4.13
N TYR A 89 0.62 12.39 -4.18
CA TYR A 89 0.18 11.45 -5.23
C TYR A 89 -1.14 10.76 -4.89
N PHE A 90 -1.36 10.41 -3.63
CA PHE A 90 -2.45 9.52 -3.23
C PHE A 90 -3.27 10.03 -2.05
N ASP A 91 -3.04 11.28 -1.62
CA ASP A 91 -3.70 11.91 -0.48
C ASP A 91 -3.75 11.01 0.78
N THR A 92 -2.64 10.29 1.03
CA THR A 92 -2.55 9.33 2.13
C THR A 92 -1.34 9.60 3.01
N ALA A 93 -1.52 9.35 4.31
CA ALA A 93 -0.44 9.28 5.28
C ALA A 93 -0.06 7.83 5.66
N GLN A 94 -0.78 6.84 5.13
CA GLN A 94 -0.71 5.43 5.55
C GLN A 94 -0.29 4.50 4.42
N ALA A 95 0.59 4.93 3.50
CA ALA A 95 1.02 4.05 2.40
C ALA A 95 1.73 2.79 2.91
N GLY A 96 2.41 2.86 4.05
CA GLY A 96 3.02 1.71 4.73
C GLY A 96 2.06 0.56 5.04
N GLU A 97 0.80 0.85 5.34
CA GLU A 97 -0.25 -0.16 5.56
C GLU A 97 -1.01 -0.47 4.27
N THR A 98 -1.41 0.60 3.57
CA THR A 98 -2.20 0.53 2.34
C THR A 98 -1.51 -0.28 1.25
N PHE A 99 -0.16 -0.29 1.20
CA PHE A 99 0.61 -1.13 0.29
C PHE A 99 0.19 -2.60 0.36
N PHE A 100 0.09 -3.16 1.56
CA PHE A 100 -0.24 -4.57 1.75
C PHE A 100 -1.71 -4.83 1.39
N SER A 101 -2.61 -3.93 1.78
CA SER A 101 -4.03 -4.03 1.44
C SER A 101 -4.27 -3.99 -0.07
N ARG A 102 -3.55 -3.13 -0.81
CA ARG A 102 -3.62 -3.08 -2.28
C ARG A 102 -3.07 -4.36 -2.89
N LEU A 103 -1.91 -4.86 -2.43
CA LEU A 103 -1.34 -6.10 -2.93
C LEU A 103 -2.26 -7.31 -2.72
N GLU A 104 -2.91 -7.39 -1.56
CA GLU A 104 -3.87 -8.46 -1.22
C GLU A 104 -5.16 -8.37 -2.04
N ALA A 105 -5.55 -7.16 -2.46
CA ALA A 105 -6.71 -6.93 -3.32
C ALA A 105 -6.43 -7.24 -4.81
N LEU A 106 -5.16 -7.32 -5.23
CA LEU A 106 -4.81 -7.65 -6.60
C LEU A 106 -5.14 -9.12 -6.90
N PRO A 107 -5.85 -9.40 -8.00
CA PRO A 107 -6.16 -10.77 -8.37
C PRO A 107 -4.88 -11.50 -8.81
N THR A 108 -4.85 -12.83 -8.70
CA THR A 108 -3.66 -13.65 -9.02
C THR A 108 -3.18 -13.45 -10.45
N GLN A 109 -4.10 -13.19 -11.39
CA GLN A 109 -3.77 -12.87 -12.79
C GLN A 109 -3.14 -11.48 -13.01
N ALA A 110 -3.14 -10.57 -12.03
CA ALA A 110 -2.50 -9.25 -12.13
C ALA A 110 -0.97 -9.34 -11.92
N ARG A 111 -0.34 -10.32 -12.59
CA ARG A 111 1.08 -10.69 -12.42
C ARG A 111 2.02 -9.49 -12.58
N GLU A 112 1.81 -8.68 -13.60
CA GLU A 112 2.68 -7.53 -13.92
C GLU A 112 2.75 -6.51 -12.77
N VAL A 113 1.61 -6.23 -12.12
CA VAL A 113 1.57 -5.30 -10.97
C VAL A 113 2.13 -5.98 -9.72
N ARG A 114 1.75 -7.24 -9.45
CA ARG A 114 2.25 -8.01 -8.30
C ARG A 114 3.78 -8.17 -8.34
N GLU A 115 4.37 -8.23 -9.53
CA GLU A 115 5.84 -8.22 -9.72
C GLU A 115 6.49 -6.91 -9.29
N VAL A 116 5.87 -5.75 -9.52
CA VAL A 116 6.37 -4.46 -9.01
C VAL A 116 6.34 -4.43 -7.48
N TYR A 117 5.26 -4.93 -6.87
CA TYR A 117 5.16 -5.03 -5.41
C TYR A 117 6.21 -5.98 -4.82
N ALA A 118 6.43 -7.14 -5.46
CA ALA A 118 7.47 -8.07 -5.05
C ALA A 118 8.88 -7.46 -5.16
N LEU A 119 9.15 -6.72 -6.25
CA LEU A 119 10.40 -5.97 -6.43
C LEU A 119 10.60 -4.95 -5.29
N VAL A 120 9.55 -4.22 -4.92
CA VAL A 120 9.59 -3.26 -3.81
C VAL A 120 9.88 -3.95 -2.46
N LEU A 121 9.30 -5.11 -2.19
CA LEU A 121 9.62 -5.90 -0.99
C LEU A 121 11.07 -6.40 -1.00
N LEU A 122 11.59 -6.80 -2.16
CA LEU A 122 12.99 -7.20 -2.33
C LEU A 122 13.96 -6.03 -2.11
N MET A 123 13.54 -4.80 -2.42
CA MET A 123 14.28 -3.56 -2.14
C MET A 123 14.25 -3.15 -0.66
N GLY A 124 13.65 -3.97 0.21
CA GLY A 124 13.69 -3.80 1.67
C GLY A 124 12.56 -2.97 2.25
N PHE A 125 11.46 -2.76 1.50
CA PHE A 125 10.26 -2.12 2.06
C PHE A 125 9.70 -2.92 3.23
N GLN A 126 9.48 -2.25 4.35
CA GLN A 126 8.93 -2.85 5.57
C GLN A 126 7.48 -2.46 5.79
N GLY A 127 7.14 -1.19 5.56
CA GLY A 127 5.81 -0.63 5.79
C GLY A 127 5.28 -0.97 7.19
N LYS A 128 4.05 -1.47 7.27
CA LYS A 128 3.43 -1.86 8.54
C LYS A 128 4.27 -2.84 9.36
N PHE A 129 5.11 -3.67 8.76
CA PHE A 129 5.91 -4.65 9.50
C PHE A 129 7.10 -4.08 10.27
N ALA A 130 7.51 -2.82 10.00
CA ALA A 130 8.66 -2.19 10.64
C ALA A 130 8.56 -2.18 12.18
N ALA A 131 7.36 -2.06 12.73
CA ALA A 131 7.09 -2.05 14.17
C ALA A 131 6.69 -3.42 14.75
N HIS A 132 6.46 -4.44 13.90
CA HIS A 132 5.82 -5.69 14.32
C HIS A 132 6.81 -6.86 14.37
N SER A 133 7.22 -7.36 13.20
CA SER A 133 8.05 -8.57 13.13
C SER A 133 8.73 -8.67 11.78
N ARG A 134 10.08 -8.67 11.81
CA ARG A 134 10.90 -8.91 10.62
C ARG A 134 10.68 -10.31 10.06
N ALA A 135 10.49 -11.32 10.92
CA ALA A 135 10.21 -12.69 10.46
C ALA A 135 8.91 -12.74 9.66
N ALA A 136 7.84 -12.11 10.17
CA ALA A 136 6.55 -12.07 9.48
C ALA A 136 6.62 -11.35 8.12
N LEU A 137 7.46 -10.29 8.00
CA LEU A 137 7.71 -9.64 6.71
C LEU A 137 8.40 -10.58 5.71
N LEU A 138 9.40 -11.34 6.17
CA LEU A 138 10.11 -12.30 5.32
C LEU A 138 9.16 -13.41 4.85
N ASP A 139 8.35 -13.97 5.76
CA ASP A 139 7.34 -14.98 5.43
C ASP A 139 6.33 -14.43 4.40
N TYR A 140 5.86 -13.19 4.60
CA TYR A 140 4.93 -12.54 3.67
C TYR A 140 5.55 -12.33 2.28
N ARG A 141 6.78 -11.80 2.23
CA ARG A 141 7.52 -11.60 0.98
C ARG A 141 7.71 -12.91 0.24
N ASP A 142 8.07 -13.98 0.94
CA ASP A 142 8.35 -15.27 0.34
C ASP A 142 7.07 -15.90 -0.22
N ALA A 143 5.92 -15.73 0.46
CA ALA A 143 4.62 -16.13 -0.06
C ALA A 143 4.22 -15.34 -1.33
N VAL A 144 4.46 -14.02 -1.36
CA VAL A 144 4.22 -13.21 -2.56
C VAL A 144 5.07 -13.70 -3.73
N LEU A 145 6.37 -13.91 -3.51
CA LEU A 145 7.29 -14.42 -4.53
C LEU A 145 6.86 -15.80 -5.04
N ALA A 146 6.54 -16.73 -4.15
CA ALA A 146 6.06 -18.06 -4.53
C ALA A 146 4.82 -17.98 -5.43
N SER A 147 3.86 -17.11 -5.10
CA SER A 147 2.64 -16.93 -5.89
C SER A 147 2.88 -16.36 -7.31
N LEU A 148 4.04 -15.74 -7.57
CA LEU A 148 4.43 -15.28 -8.91
C LEU A 148 5.00 -16.41 -9.79
N PHE A 149 5.44 -17.50 -9.16
CA PHE A 149 6.02 -18.67 -9.84
C PHE A 149 5.04 -19.86 -9.91
N GLU A 150 3.87 -19.78 -9.28
CA GLU A 150 2.82 -20.79 -9.43
C GLU A 150 2.52 -21.06 -10.91
N GLY A 151 2.70 -22.32 -11.34
CA GLY A 151 2.54 -22.75 -12.73
C GLY A 151 3.79 -22.62 -13.62
N THR A 152 4.92 -22.13 -13.09
CA THR A 152 6.22 -22.14 -13.80
C THR A 152 6.94 -23.46 -13.51
N PRO A 153 7.42 -24.21 -14.52
CA PRO A 153 8.20 -25.42 -14.26
C PRO A 153 9.41 -25.10 -13.37
N PRO A 154 9.76 -25.97 -12.40
CA PRO A 154 10.99 -25.78 -11.64
C PRO A 154 12.17 -25.66 -12.60
N MET A 155 13.03 -24.67 -12.37
CA MET A 155 14.22 -24.46 -13.20
C MET A 155 15.10 -25.71 -13.14
N PRO A 156 15.48 -26.33 -14.28
CA PRO A 156 16.34 -27.50 -14.28
C PRO A 156 17.69 -27.17 -13.62
N GLY A 157 18.12 -27.98 -12.66
CA GLY A 157 19.43 -27.85 -12.01
C GLY A 157 19.51 -26.88 -10.81
N ILE A 158 18.37 -26.35 -10.36
CA ILE A 158 18.27 -25.61 -9.09
C ILE A 158 17.41 -26.44 -8.13
N ASP A 159 18.07 -27.34 -7.38
CA ASP A 159 17.39 -28.20 -6.39
C ASP A 159 16.89 -27.40 -5.17
N GLU A 160 17.54 -26.26 -4.90
CA GLU A 160 17.21 -25.31 -3.83
C GLU A 160 16.92 -23.93 -4.43
N PRO A 161 15.75 -23.33 -4.22
CA PRO A 161 15.46 -22.01 -4.78
C PRO A 161 16.50 -20.98 -4.32
N LEU A 162 16.90 -20.08 -5.22
CA LEU A 162 17.94 -19.05 -5.00
C LEU A 162 17.76 -18.22 -3.72
N PHE A 163 16.54 -18.15 -3.18
CA PHE A 163 16.20 -17.44 -1.95
C PHE A 163 15.79 -18.34 -0.77
N GLY A 164 16.14 -19.63 -0.77
CA GLY A 164 15.74 -20.56 0.30
C GLY A 164 14.22 -20.85 0.32
N LEU A 165 13.50 -20.54 -0.76
CA LEU A 165 12.05 -20.74 -0.92
C LEU A 165 11.64 -22.23 -0.75
N GLY A 166 12.59 -23.16 -0.78
CA GLY A 166 12.36 -24.60 -0.65
C GLY A 166 11.92 -25.04 0.75
N ARG A 167 12.13 -24.22 1.78
CA ARG A 167 11.64 -24.48 3.14
C ARG A 167 10.22 -23.95 3.41
N TYR A 168 9.72 -23.06 2.56
CA TYR A 168 8.45 -22.34 2.79
C TYR A 168 7.25 -22.93 2.05
N THR A 169 7.47 -23.86 1.12
CA THR A 169 6.40 -24.59 0.42
C THR A 169 5.50 -25.40 1.37
N GLN A 170 5.94 -25.66 2.62
CA GLN A 170 5.11 -26.28 3.65
C GLN A 170 4.22 -25.29 4.41
N VAL A 171 4.52 -23.98 4.39
CA VAL A 171 3.77 -22.96 5.15
C VAL A 171 2.64 -22.32 4.31
N ALA A 172 2.68 -22.48 2.98
CA ALA A 172 1.72 -21.89 2.04
C ALA A 172 0.25 -22.37 2.16
N THR A 173 -0.08 -23.27 3.10
CA THR A 173 -1.45 -23.80 3.22
C THR A 173 -2.36 -23.07 4.21
N ARG A 174 -1.92 -22.00 4.89
CA ARG A 174 -2.80 -21.28 5.84
C ARG A 174 -2.57 -19.77 5.89
N VAL A 175 -2.89 -19.07 4.80
CA VAL A 175 -3.36 -17.68 4.93
C VAL A 175 -4.76 -17.61 4.35
N GLY A 176 -5.70 -18.26 5.03
CA GLY A 176 -7.11 -17.96 4.86
C GLY A 176 -7.38 -16.63 5.55
N VAL A 177 -7.68 -15.58 4.79
CA VAL A 177 -8.17 -14.31 5.36
C VAL A 177 -9.50 -14.63 6.06
N PRO A 178 -9.58 -14.53 7.40
CA PRO A 178 -10.83 -14.83 8.07
C PRO A 178 -11.86 -13.76 7.68
N HIS A 179 -12.99 -14.20 7.12
CA HIS A 179 -14.15 -13.41 6.67
C HIS A 179 -14.87 -12.61 7.80
N ARG A 180 -14.21 -12.36 8.93
CA ARG A 180 -14.78 -11.78 10.15
C ARG A 180 -14.77 -10.25 10.18
N ILE A 181 -14.03 -9.60 9.27
CA ILE A 181 -13.83 -8.14 9.29
C ILE A 181 -15.03 -7.37 8.68
N THR A 182 -15.90 -8.01 7.89
CA THR A 182 -17.07 -7.34 7.31
C THR A 182 -18.15 -6.99 8.35
N PHE A 183 -18.28 -7.78 9.43
CA PHE A 183 -19.35 -7.58 10.42
C PHE A 183 -18.99 -6.54 11.50
N ALA A 184 -17.70 -6.41 11.83
CA ALA A 184 -17.25 -5.49 12.88
C ALA A 184 -17.34 -4.01 12.45
N MET A 185 -17.13 -3.70 11.16
CA MET A 185 -17.28 -2.33 10.64
C MET A 185 -18.73 -1.82 10.68
N MET A 186 -19.72 -2.69 10.50
CA MET A 186 -21.13 -2.28 10.57
C MET A 186 -21.51 -1.80 11.97
N LEU A 187 -21.00 -2.41 13.03
CA LEU A 187 -21.31 -1.99 14.41
C LEU A 187 -20.71 -0.61 14.77
N VAL A 188 -19.52 -0.31 14.28
CA VAL A 188 -18.82 0.95 14.56
C VAL A 188 -19.49 2.14 13.84
N VAL A 189 -20.09 1.92 12.66
CA VAL A 189 -20.76 2.98 11.89
C VAL A 189 -22.25 3.08 12.20
N LEU A 190 -22.96 1.96 12.32
CA LEU A 190 -24.41 1.97 12.53
C LEU A 190 -24.78 2.34 13.98
N GLY A 191 -23.93 1.99 14.95
CA GLY A 191 -24.17 2.27 16.38
C GLY A 191 -24.32 3.76 16.69
N PRO A 192 -23.38 4.63 16.30
CA PRO A 192 -23.49 6.07 16.50
C PRO A 192 -24.71 6.70 15.80
N VAL A 193 -25.04 6.22 14.59
CA VAL A 193 -26.19 6.73 13.82
C VAL A 193 -27.51 6.39 14.52
N ILE A 194 -27.66 5.16 15.02
CA ILE A 194 -28.86 4.74 15.77
C ILE A 194 -28.97 5.52 17.09
N ALA A 195 -27.85 5.73 17.79
CA ALA A 195 -27.84 6.50 19.04
C ALA A 195 -28.28 7.96 18.82
N LEU A 196 -27.80 8.61 17.75
CA LEU A 196 -28.19 9.98 17.41
C LEU A 196 -29.67 10.08 17.01
N LEU A 197 -30.18 9.11 16.25
CA LEU A 197 -31.61 9.05 15.89
C LEU A 197 -32.52 8.87 17.11
N ALA A 198 -32.14 7.99 18.04
CA ALA A 198 -32.90 7.77 19.27
C ALA A 198 -32.95 9.03 20.14
N LEU A 199 -31.82 9.74 20.25
CA LEU A 199 -31.73 11.00 20.97
C LEU A 199 -32.63 12.08 20.35
N ALA A 200 -32.60 12.22 19.02
CA ALA A 200 -33.40 13.21 18.30
C ALA A 200 -34.90 12.97 18.47
N LEU A 201 -35.36 11.72 18.31
CA LEU A 201 -36.77 11.38 18.47
C LEU A 201 -37.27 11.54 19.91
N GLY A 202 -36.42 11.22 20.90
CA GLY A 202 -36.75 11.43 22.31
C GLY A 202 -36.91 12.91 22.65
N TYR A 203 -36.02 13.76 22.13
CA TYR A 203 -36.08 15.21 22.30
C TYR A 203 -37.35 15.82 21.70
N ASP A 204 -37.72 15.41 20.48
CA ASP A 204 -38.96 15.87 19.82
C ASP A 204 -40.21 15.47 20.60
N GLY A 205 -40.24 14.26 21.16
CA GLY A 205 -41.37 13.80 21.98
C GLY A 205 -41.52 14.61 23.26
N TRP A 206 -40.41 14.89 23.95
CA TRP A 206 -40.38 15.69 25.17
C TRP A 206 -40.81 17.14 24.93
N LEU A 207 -40.33 17.76 23.84
CA LEU A 207 -40.74 19.11 23.45
C LEU A 207 -42.25 19.20 23.15
N ARG A 208 -42.82 18.20 22.47
CA ARG A 208 -44.27 18.18 22.19
C ARG A 208 -45.11 18.06 23.46
N GLN A 209 -44.66 17.27 24.44
CA GLN A 209 -45.35 17.16 25.73
C GLN A 209 -45.30 18.48 26.51
N MET A 210 -44.15 19.15 26.58
CA MET A 210 -44.05 20.45 27.24
C MET A 210 -44.87 21.53 26.53
N ALA A 211 -44.81 21.58 25.20
CA ALA A 211 -45.62 22.52 24.42
C ALA A 211 -47.13 22.28 24.63
N GLY A 212 -47.56 21.01 24.69
CA GLY A 212 -48.96 20.66 24.97
C GLY A 212 -49.39 21.01 26.39
N ALA A 213 -48.54 20.80 27.39
CA ALA A 213 -48.82 21.16 28.78
C ALA A 213 -48.96 22.68 28.97
N VAL A 214 -48.08 23.46 28.34
CA VAL A 214 -48.12 24.94 28.42
C VAL A 214 -49.34 25.50 27.68
N LEU A 215 -49.71 24.95 26.52
CA LEU A 215 -50.89 25.40 25.77
C LEU A 215 -52.22 25.01 26.43
N ALA A 216 -52.24 24.01 27.31
CA ALA A 216 -53.42 23.59 28.06
C ALA A 216 -53.69 24.45 29.31
N GLU A 217 -52.73 25.30 29.72
CA GLU A 217 -52.87 26.23 30.85
C GLU A 217 -53.36 27.64 30.42
N PHE A 218 -53.59 27.87 29.12
CA PHE A 218 -54.20 29.09 28.57
C PHE A 218 -55.62 28.82 28.05
#